data_AF-A0A8X6XIN1-F1
#
_entry.id   AF-A0A8X6XIN1-F1
#
_cell.length_a   1.000
_cell.length_b   1.000
_cell.length_c   1.000
_cell.angle_alpha   90.00
_cell.angle_beta   90.00
_cell.angle_gamma   90.00
#
_symmetry.space_group_name_H-M   'P 1'
#
loop_
_entity.id
_entity.type
_entity.pdbx_description
1 polymer ?
#
loop_
_entity_poly.entity_id
_entity_poly.type
_entity_poly.pdbx_seq_one_letter_code
_entity_poly.pdbx_strand_id
1 'polypeptide(L)'
;MIGLDMRNISQECEQLVTCQEGGTYLLICLFHQNISKLDLKNQRYGRNEGALIATNIDTGMVTLFGYFQSLKIWPGATHKILGDQFGQLFWVPSTEEHLETLCPLVLESMRCIADEIETCIKMDIFQLAASENKTLSAIGNLFMNTGKFIMDLCDKESDLRRNYLASASCFKDLVVDPEPTMKCHREGNAVYELYAKSLNLLAEQSNEVTDNEVSEEVEEREGSEHWCMVTAYTLACFSAELQDRCGGLARTTFVDFLKRFQSLKWNECSDIDLINLRSKFLDFLELEEERRGIYSEVFNTKRRRK
;
A
#
# COMPACT_ATOMS: atom_id res chain seq x y z
N MET A 1 23.53 3.30 11.59
CA MET A 1 23.04 4.66 11.87
C MET A 1 22.76 5.39 10.56
N ILE A 2 21.52 5.30 10.10
CA ILE A 2 20.85 6.37 9.36
C ILE A 2 19.52 6.47 10.10
N GLY A 3 19.49 7.23 11.20
CA GLY A 3 18.24 7.68 11.76
C GLY A 3 17.68 8.69 10.76
N LEU A 4 16.50 8.42 10.22
CA LEU A 4 15.75 9.45 9.54
C LEU A 4 15.27 10.40 10.62
N ASP A 5 16.01 11.48 10.82
CA ASP A 5 15.58 12.56 11.70
C ASP A 5 14.29 13.17 11.11
N MET A 6 13.14 12.82 11.70
CA MET A 6 11.83 13.35 11.32
C MET A 6 11.76 14.89 11.44
N ARG A 7 12.62 15.51 12.27
CA ARG A 7 12.72 16.98 12.35
C ARG A 7 13.46 17.56 11.15
N ASN A 8 14.35 16.80 10.54
CA ASN A 8 15.08 17.21 9.34
C ASN A 8 14.18 17.13 8.09
N ILE A 9 13.27 16.15 8.01
CA ILE A 9 12.21 16.13 6.97
C ILE A 9 11.26 17.32 7.13
N SER A 10 10.90 17.69 8.36
CA SER A 10 10.09 18.89 8.63
C SER A 10 10.79 20.20 8.23
N GLN A 11 12.10 20.31 8.46
CA GLN A 11 12.89 21.49 8.05
C GLN A 11 13.20 21.53 6.54
N GLU A 12 13.42 20.38 5.91
CA GLU A 12 13.54 20.26 4.45
C GLU A 12 12.18 20.55 3.76
N CYS A 13 11.06 20.17 4.38
CA CYS A 13 9.73 20.60 3.97
C CYS A 13 9.56 22.12 4.09
N GLU A 14 10.06 22.78 5.14
CA GLU A 14 9.98 24.24 5.30
C GLU A 14 10.78 25.01 4.24
N GLN A 15 11.92 24.49 3.76
CA GLN A 15 12.68 25.14 2.69
C GLN A 15 12.05 24.95 1.30
N LEU A 16 11.30 23.87 1.08
CA LEU A 16 10.62 23.55 -0.19
C LEU A 16 9.22 24.20 -0.35
N VAL A 17 8.70 24.84 0.70
CA VAL A 17 7.41 25.56 0.73
C VAL A 17 7.38 26.82 -0.17
N THR A 18 8.50 27.21 -0.78
CA THR A 18 8.59 28.40 -1.64
C THR A 18 8.07 28.20 -3.08
N CYS A 19 7.65 26.99 -3.47
CA CYS A 19 6.80 26.79 -4.66
C CYS A 19 5.33 27.06 -4.30
N GLN A 20 4.98 28.32 -4.06
CA GLN A 20 3.59 28.74 -3.91
C GLN A 20 2.80 28.43 -5.20
N GLU A 21 1.66 27.76 -5.02
CA GLU A 21 0.57 27.48 -5.97
C GLU A 21 0.55 26.14 -6.74
N GLY A 22 1.53 25.23 -6.57
CA GLY A 22 1.56 23.92 -7.25
C GLY A 22 1.19 22.74 -6.34
N GLY A 23 0.19 21.95 -6.73
CA GLY A 23 -0.51 21.00 -5.85
C GLY A 23 0.22 19.70 -5.45
N THR A 24 1.47 19.52 -5.86
CA THR A 24 2.08 18.19 -5.93
C THR A 24 2.77 17.75 -4.65
N TYR A 25 3.28 18.71 -3.86
CA TYR A 25 3.90 18.40 -2.56
C TYR A 25 2.91 18.26 -1.42
N LEU A 26 1.70 18.78 -1.61
CA LEU A 26 0.60 18.52 -0.70
C LEU A 26 0.21 17.03 -0.77
N LEU A 27 0.38 16.34 -1.90
CA LEU A 27 0.10 14.89 -1.99
C LEU A 27 1.07 14.04 -1.19
N ILE A 28 2.39 14.34 -1.22
CA ILE A 28 3.40 13.63 -0.42
C ILE A 28 3.29 14.01 1.06
N CYS A 29 3.14 15.30 1.37
CA CYS A 29 2.92 15.77 2.75
C CYS A 29 1.56 15.32 3.32
N LEU A 30 0.52 15.12 2.50
CA LEU A 30 -0.78 14.60 2.96
C LEU A 30 -0.80 13.08 3.04
N PHE A 31 -0.07 12.35 2.20
CA PHE A 31 0.12 10.92 2.41
C PHE A 31 0.78 10.71 3.79
N HIS A 32 1.83 11.48 4.07
CA HIS A 32 2.53 11.47 5.35
C HIS A 32 1.68 12.02 6.52
N GLN A 33 1.03 13.18 6.37
CA GLN A 33 0.18 13.77 7.42
C GLN A 33 -1.10 13.00 7.67
N ASN A 34 -1.71 12.34 6.67
CA ASN A 34 -2.88 11.50 6.92
C ASN A 34 -2.49 10.24 7.67
N ILE A 35 -1.35 9.60 7.35
CA ILE A 35 -0.80 8.50 8.14
C ILE A 35 -0.57 8.96 9.60
N SER A 36 0.11 10.10 9.82
CA SER A 36 0.37 10.61 11.19
C SER A 36 -0.87 11.15 11.92
N LYS A 37 -1.87 11.72 11.22
CA LYS A 37 -3.13 12.22 11.84
C LYS A 37 -4.14 11.11 12.09
N LEU A 38 -4.13 10.03 11.30
CA LEU A 38 -4.88 8.81 11.57
C LEU A 38 -4.37 8.17 12.87
N ASP A 39 -3.05 8.12 13.04
CA ASP A 39 -2.41 7.63 14.26
C ASP A 39 -2.78 8.47 15.51
N LEU A 40 -2.70 9.81 15.41
CA LEU A 40 -3.05 10.75 16.50
C LEU A 40 -4.55 10.85 16.81
N LYS A 41 -5.45 10.60 15.84
CA LYS A 41 -6.90 10.53 16.10
C LYS A 41 -7.31 9.19 16.72
N ASN A 42 -6.62 8.11 16.36
CA ASN A 42 -6.90 6.76 16.88
C ASN A 42 -6.45 6.57 18.33
N GLN A 43 -5.40 7.27 18.78
CA GLN A 43 -5.10 7.36 20.22
C GLN A 43 -6.19 8.11 21.03
N ARG A 44 -7.00 8.97 20.40
CA ARG A 44 -8.07 9.74 21.08
C ARG A 44 -9.47 9.14 20.97
N TYR A 45 -9.74 8.28 19.99
CA TYR A 45 -11.02 7.59 19.80
C TYR A 45 -10.85 6.10 20.01
N GLY A 46 -11.00 5.65 21.25
CA GLY A 46 -11.14 4.23 21.54
C GLY A 46 -12.34 3.63 20.78
N ARG A 47 -12.10 2.47 20.16
CA ARG A 47 -13.09 1.57 19.54
C ARG A 47 -13.81 2.09 18.28
N ASN A 48 -13.09 2.26 17.18
CA ASN A 48 -13.65 2.02 15.84
C ASN A 48 -12.55 1.51 14.90
N GLU A 49 -12.13 0.26 15.12
CA GLU A 49 -11.07 -0.43 14.39
C GLU A 49 -11.40 -0.62 12.90
N GLY A 50 -12.69 -0.66 12.50
CA GLY A 50 -13.11 -0.94 11.12
C GLY A 50 -12.68 0.08 10.04
N ALA A 51 -12.46 1.35 10.38
CA ALA A 51 -12.14 2.38 9.38
C ALA A 51 -10.65 2.42 9.01
N LEU A 52 -9.76 1.94 9.90
CA LEU A 52 -8.32 1.82 9.65
C LEU A 52 -7.99 0.53 8.87
N ILE A 53 -8.84 -0.50 8.99
CA ILE A 53 -8.63 -1.83 8.43
C ILE A 53 -8.96 -1.89 6.94
N ALA A 54 -9.96 -1.13 6.47
CA ALA A 54 -10.22 -0.95 5.04
C ALA A 54 -8.96 -0.42 4.34
N THR A 55 -8.36 0.67 4.86
CA THR A 55 -7.21 1.38 4.29
C THR A 55 -5.88 0.62 4.16
N ASN A 56 -5.73 -0.62 4.66
CA ASN A 56 -4.44 -1.32 4.72
C ASN A 56 -4.30 -2.61 3.85
N ILE A 57 -5.39 -3.30 3.46
CA ILE A 57 -5.36 -4.19 2.25
C ILE A 57 -5.29 -3.35 0.95
N ASP A 58 -5.50 -2.07 1.16
CA ASP A 58 -5.80 -1.00 0.23
C ASP A 58 -4.53 -0.30 -0.33
N THR A 59 -3.31 -0.59 0.11
CA THR A 59 -2.11 0.20 -0.26
C THR A 59 -1.58 0.01 -1.68
N GLY A 60 -2.22 -0.79 -2.52
CA GLY A 60 -1.99 -0.69 -3.96
C GLY A 60 -3.24 -0.20 -4.66
N MET A 61 -4.38 -0.89 -4.49
CA MET A 61 -5.58 -0.57 -5.24
C MET A 61 -6.22 0.71 -4.74
N VAL A 62 -6.24 0.96 -3.43
CA VAL A 62 -6.58 2.25 -2.81
C VAL A 62 -5.38 3.21 -2.70
N THR A 63 -4.14 2.83 -2.97
CA THR A 63 -3.17 3.89 -3.37
C THR A 63 -3.55 4.49 -4.73
N LEU A 64 -4.24 3.73 -5.59
CA LEU A 64 -4.92 4.25 -6.78
C LEU A 64 -6.30 4.87 -6.45
N PHE A 65 -7.15 4.18 -5.69
CA PHE A 65 -8.54 4.56 -5.39
C PHE A 65 -8.70 5.53 -4.21
N GLY A 66 -7.83 5.46 -3.22
CA GLY A 66 -7.60 6.45 -2.17
C GLY A 66 -6.82 7.67 -2.66
N TYR A 67 -5.96 7.54 -3.68
CA TYR A 67 -5.54 8.69 -4.49
C TYR A 67 -6.78 9.35 -5.10
N PHE A 68 -7.71 8.60 -5.70
CA PHE A 68 -8.99 9.16 -6.17
C PHE A 68 -9.89 9.72 -5.06
N GLN A 69 -9.91 9.14 -3.84
CA GLN A 69 -10.60 9.75 -2.69
C GLN A 69 -9.97 11.08 -2.30
N SER A 70 -8.64 11.18 -2.31
CA SER A 70 -7.95 12.42 -1.97
C SER A 70 -8.27 13.54 -2.96
N LEU A 71 -8.58 13.21 -4.23
CA LEU A 71 -9.04 14.20 -5.21
C LEU A 71 -10.38 14.86 -4.83
N LYS A 72 -11.27 14.19 -4.06
CA LYS A 72 -12.52 14.81 -3.55
C LYS A 72 -12.26 15.91 -2.53
N ILE A 73 -11.10 15.91 -1.88
CA ILE A 73 -10.76 16.85 -0.79
C ILE A 73 -10.10 18.12 -1.37
N TRP A 74 -9.81 18.16 -2.68
CA TRP A 74 -9.09 19.24 -3.32
C TRP A 74 -10.00 20.37 -3.84
N PRO A 75 -9.72 21.65 -3.49
CA PRO A 75 -10.43 22.81 -4.03
C PRO A 75 -9.85 23.21 -5.40
N GLY A 76 -10.08 22.38 -6.41
CA GLY A 76 -9.75 22.68 -7.81
C GLY A 76 -10.86 22.18 -8.74
N ALA A 77 -11.26 22.97 -9.73
CA ALA A 77 -12.41 22.67 -10.58
C ALA A 77 -12.30 21.31 -11.32
N THR A 78 -11.11 20.95 -11.79
CA THR A 78 -10.81 19.65 -12.43
C THR A 78 -10.86 18.48 -11.44
N HIS A 79 -10.43 18.69 -10.20
CA HIS A 79 -10.38 17.67 -9.15
C HIS A 79 -11.77 17.36 -8.59
N LYS A 80 -12.64 18.37 -8.51
CA LYS A 80 -14.05 18.19 -8.14
C LYS A 80 -14.83 17.40 -9.19
N ILE A 81 -14.61 17.65 -10.47
CA ILE A 81 -15.24 16.90 -11.57
C ILE A 81 -14.80 15.44 -11.54
N LEU A 82 -13.49 15.19 -11.37
CA LEU A 82 -12.95 13.84 -11.19
C LEU A 82 -13.56 13.20 -9.94
N GLY A 83 -13.53 13.86 -8.78
CA GLY A 83 -14.07 13.34 -7.53
C GLY A 83 -15.57 12.99 -7.59
N ASP A 84 -16.38 13.78 -8.28
CA ASP A 84 -17.81 13.52 -8.47
C ASP A 84 -18.04 12.35 -9.45
N GLN A 85 -17.25 12.26 -10.54
CA GLN A 85 -17.31 11.13 -11.48
C GLN A 85 -16.79 9.82 -10.87
N PHE A 86 -15.71 9.85 -10.09
CA PHE A 86 -15.22 8.73 -9.27
C PHE A 86 -16.18 8.37 -8.12
N GLY A 87 -17.01 9.32 -7.67
CA GLY A 87 -18.08 9.04 -6.72
C GLY A 87 -19.27 8.30 -7.33
N GLN A 88 -19.49 8.47 -8.64
CA GLN A 88 -20.57 7.82 -9.39
C GLN A 88 -20.13 6.50 -10.05
N LEU A 89 -18.88 6.41 -10.50
CA LEU A 89 -18.26 5.17 -10.95
C LEU A 89 -17.92 4.35 -9.71
N PHE A 90 -18.40 3.11 -9.66
CA PHE A 90 -18.08 2.19 -8.57
C PHE A 90 -16.57 2.16 -8.32
N TRP A 91 -16.17 2.16 -7.04
CA TRP A 91 -14.78 2.24 -6.56
C TRP A 91 -13.84 1.17 -7.16
N VAL A 92 -14.39 0.18 -7.86
CA VAL A 92 -13.69 -0.84 -8.64
C VAL A 92 -14.37 -0.92 -10.02
N PRO A 93 -13.72 -0.45 -11.11
CA PRO A 93 -14.31 -0.48 -12.45
C PRO A 93 -14.51 -1.94 -12.91
N SER A 94 -15.74 -2.42 -12.83
CA SER A 94 -16.07 -3.84 -13.00
C SER A 94 -16.50 -4.22 -14.42
N THR A 95 -16.54 -3.27 -15.35
CA THR A 95 -17.01 -3.48 -16.73
C THR A 95 -16.10 -2.75 -17.72
N GLU A 96 -16.15 -3.17 -18.99
CA GLU A 96 -15.43 -2.51 -20.08
C GLU A 96 -15.83 -1.03 -20.18
N GLU A 97 -17.13 -0.74 -20.11
CA GLU A 97 -17.68 0.63 -20.15
C GLU A 97 -17.12 1.50 -19.00
N HIS A 98 -17.01 0.95 -17.79
CA HIS A 98 -16.39 1.67 -16.68
C HIS A 98 -14.93 2.02 -16.98
N LEU A 99 -14.14 1.06 -17.51
CA LEU A 99 -12.74 1.32 -17.85
C LEU A 99 -12.58 2.27 -19.04
N GLU A 100 -13.42 2.17 -20.08
CA GLU A 100 -13.40 3.09 -21.22
C GLU A 100 -13.69 4.53 -20.80
N THR A 101 -14.58 4.72 -19.84
CA THR A 101 -14.88 6.04 -19.26
C THR A 101 -13.73 6.53 -18.37
N LEU A 102 -13.15 5.64 -17.56
CA LEU A 102 -12.18 5.99 -16.53
C LEU A 102 -10.76 6.22 -17.08
N CYS A 103 -10.34 5.39 -18.04
CA CYS A 103 -8.96 5.37 -18.50
C CYS A 103 -8.45 6.68 -19.07
N PRO A 104 -9.18 7.41 -19.94
CA PRO A 104 -8.74 8.71 -20.43
C PRO A 104 -8.49 9.71 -19.29
N LEU A 105 -9.39 9.73 -18.29
CA LEU A 105 -9.32 10.63 -17.14
C LEU A 105 -8.11 10.35 -16.24
N VAL A 106 -7.84 9.07 -15.98
CA VAL A 106 -6.70 8.65 -15.16
C VAL A 106 -5.37 8.90 -15.88
N LEU A 107 -5.29 8.59 -17.17
CA LEU A 107 -4.10 8.83 -17.96
C LEU A 107 -3.78 10.33 -18.07
N GLU A 108 -4.80 11.18 -18.26
CA GLU A 108 -4.63 12.64 -18.26
C GLU A 108 -4.19 13.15 -16.89
N SER A 109 -4.78 12.64 -15.81
CA SER A 109 -4.38 13.00 -14.44
C SER A 109 -2.92 12.63 -14.17
N MET A 110 -2.49 11.42 -14.53
CA MET A 110 -1.10 10.98 -14.39
C MET A 110 -0.13 11.86 -15.19
N ARG A 111 -0.52 12.31 -16.39
CA ARG A 111 0.29 13.26 -17.18
C ARG A 111 0.39 14.61 -16.47
N CYS A 112 -0.71 15.15 -15.97
CA CYS A 112 -0.72 16.41 -15.23
C CYS A 112 0.19 16.35 -14.00
N ILE A 113 0.15 15.26 -13.23
CA ILE A 113 1.06 15.08 -12.09
C ILE A 113 2.52 15.04 -12.56
N ALA A 114 2.81 14.32 -13.65
CA ALA A 114 4.17 14.25 -14.20
C ALA A 114 4.70 15.62 -14.60
N ASP A 115 3.88 16.42 -15.30
CA ASP A 115 4.21 17.77 -15.74
C ASP A 115 4.46 18.70 -14.54
N GLU A 116 3.67 18.59 -13.48
CA GLU A 116 3.84 19.34 -12.24
C GLU A 116 5.10 18.93 -11.48
N ILE A 117 5.37 17.62 -11.36
CA ILE A 117 6.60 17.07 -10.78
C ILE A 117 7.82 17.68 -11.50
N GLU A 118 7.82 17.64 -12.83
CA GLU A 118 8.91 18.20 -13.64
C GLU A 118 9.03 19.70 -13.45
N THR A 119 7.91 20.42 -13.43
CA THR A 119 7.89 21.87 -13.25
C THR A 119 8.41 22.30 -11.89
N CYS A 120 8.04 21.61 -10.81
CA CYS A 120 8.41 22.02 -9.46
C CYS A 120 9.78 21.48 -9.02
N ILE A 121 10.08 20.20 -9.28
CA ILE A 121 11.35 19.57 -8.84
C ILE A 121 12.48 19.84 -9.84
N LYS A 122 12.15 20.28 -11.07
CA LYS A 122 13.09 20.36 -12.20
C LYS A 122 13.70 19.00 -12.55
N MET A 123 12.95 17.93 -12.27
CA MET A 123 13.30 16.56 -12.60
C MET A 123 12.09 15.83 -13.15
N ASP A 124 12.25 15.13 -14.27
CA ASP A 124 11.23 14.22 -14.75
C ASP A 124 11.12 12.95 -13.86
N ILE A 125 10.05 12.16 -14.06
CA ILE A 125 9.80 10.95 -13.26
C ILE A 125 10.95 9.92 -13.38
N PHE A 126 11.62 9.82 -14.54
CA PHE A 126 12.72 8.88 -14.74
C PHE A 126 13.98 9.35 -13.98
N GLN A 127 14.25 10.64 -14.00
CA GLN A 127 15.34 11.26 -13.22
C GLN A 127 15.10 11.09 -11.72
N LEU A 128 13.84 11.26 -11.27
CA LEU A 128 13.48 10.97 -9.88
C LEU A 128 13.76 9.53 -9.53
N ALA A 129 13.30 8.56 -10.32
CA ALA A 129 13.50 7.14 -10.07
C ALA A 129 14.99 6.75 -10.05
N ALA A 130 15.82 7.43 -10.85
CA ALA A 130 17.26 7.24 -10.93
C ALA A 130 18.08 8.08 -9.91
N SER A 131 17.41 8.88 -9.07
CA SER A 131 18.08 9.75 -8.09
C SER A 131 18.91 8.92 -7.09
N GLU A 132 20.06 9.46 -6.67
CA GLU A 132 20.85 8.90 -5.57
C GLU A 132 20.15 9.08 -4.21
N ASN A 133 19.23 10.05 -4.11
CA ASN A 133 18.40 10.22 -2.94
C ASN A 133 17.35 9.10 -2.89
N LYS A 134 17.43 8.24 -1.86
CA LYS A 134 16.56 7.07 -1.70
C LYS A 134 15.08 7.42 -1.67
N THR A 135 14.70 8.55 -1.06
CA THR A 135 13.31 8.99 -0.97
C THR A 135 12.78 9.43 -2.34
N LEU A 136 13.55 10.27 -3.06
CA LEU A 136 13.19 10.68 -4.42
C LEU A 136 13.14 9.49 -5.39
N SER A 137 14.11 8.57 -5.28
CA SER A 137 14.12 7.32 -6.03
C SER A 137 12.91 6.45 -5.73
N ALA A 138 12.53 6.29 -4.46
CA ALA A 138 11.33 5.56 -4.09
C ALA A 138 10.08 6.18 -4.75
N ILE A 139 9.90 7.50 -4.60
CA ILE A 139 8.77 8.24 -5.18
C ILE A 139 8.72 8.08 -6.71
N GLY A 140 9.85 8.30 -7.40
CA GLY A 140 9.92 8.12 -8.86
C GLY A 140 9.56 6.69 -9.27
N ASN A 141 10.08 5.68 -8.56
CA ASN A 141 9.72 4.28 -8.80
C ASN A 141 8.23 4.00 -8.53
N LEU A 142 7.59 4.65 -7.55
CA LEU A 142 6.15 4.54 -7.33
C LEU A 142 5.36 5.00 -8.54
N PHE A 143 5.66 6.22 -9.01
CA PHE A 143 4.98 6.82 -10.14
C PHE A 143 5.19 6.01 -11.41
N MET A 144 6.40 5.52 -11.66
CA MET A 144 6.68 4.65 -12.80
C MET A 144 5.91 3.32 -12.73
N ASN A 145 5.92 2.64 -11.58
CA ASN A 145 5.25 1.35 -11.44
C ASN A 145 3.72 1.51 -11.52
N THR A 146 3.18 2.56 -10.90
CA THR A 146 1.76 2.89 -10.92
C THR A 146 1.30 3.29 -12.33
N GLY A 147 2.04 4.19 -12.98
CA GLY A 147 1.76 4.61 -14.35
C GLY A 147 1.81 3.44 -15.33
N LYS A 148 2.81 2.56 -15.20
CA LYS A 148 2.88 1.33 -16.01
C LYS A 148 1.67 0.43 -15.79
N PHE A 149 1.27 0.23 -14.54
CA PHE A 149 0.09 -0.57 -14.24
C PHE A 149 -1.18 0.02 -14.87
N ILE A 150 -1.37 1.34 -14.74
CA ILE A 150 -2.51 2.06 -15.33
C ILE A 150 -2.50 1.93 -16.85
N MET A 151 -1.36 2.14 -17.50
CA MET A 151 -1.22 2.00 -18.94
C MET A 151 -1.60 0.59 -19.39
N ASP A 152 -1.09 -0.45 -18.72
CA ASP A 152 -1.44 -1.84 -19.03
C ASP A 152 -2.95 -2.07 -18.80
N LEU A 153 -3.54 -1.58 -17.69
CA LEU A 153 -4.97 -1.75 -17.42
C LEU A 153 -5.86 -1.01 -18.45
N CYS A 154 -5.37 0.09 -19.00
CA CYS A 154 -6.07 0.91 -19.98
C CYS A 154 -5.83 0.51 -21.43
N ASP A 155 -4.83 -0.31 -21.70
CA ASP A 155 -4.60 -0.92 -23.00
C ASP A 155 -5.57 -2.09 -23.23
N LYS A 156 -6.40 -1.96 -24.29
CA LYS A 156 -7.41 -2.95 -24.66
C LYS A 156 -6.83 -4.30 -25.06
N GLU A 157 -5.59 -4.31 -25.54
CA GLU A 157 -4.92 -5.53 -25.99
C GLU A 157 -4.13 -6.21 -24.87
N SER A 158 -4.02 -5.57 -23.70
CA SER A 158 -3.20 -6.11 -22.62
C SER A 158 -3.87 -7.30 -21.93
N ASP A 159 -3.04 -8.28 -21.58
CA ASP A 159 -3.49 -9.41 -20.76
C ASP A 159 -3.94 -8.98 -19.36
N LEU A 160 -3.38 -7.87 -18.84
CA LEU A 160 -3.77 -7.36 -17.53
C LEU A 160 -5.23 -6.91 -17.55
N ARG A 161 -5.65 -6.11 -18.54
CA ARG A 161 -7.03 -5.64 -18.67
C ARG A 161 -7.99 -6.81 -18.84
N ARG A 162 -7.64 -7.74 -19.73
CA ARG A 162 -8.44 -8.95 -20.01
C ARG A 162 -8.67 -9.78 -18.75
N ASN A 163 -7.60 -10.09 -18.01
CA ASN A 163 -7.64 -10.89 -16.79
C ASN A 163 -8.37 -10.15 -15.65
N TYR A 164 -8.15 -8.84 -15.54
CA TYR A 164 -8.85 -7.98 -14.59
C TYR A 164 -10.35 -8.02 -14.83
N LEU A 165 -10.82 -7.69 -16.04
CA LEU A 165 -12.26 -7.66 -16.36
C LEU A 165 -12.94 -9.02 -16.21
N ALA A 166 -12.22 -10.11 -16.52
CA ALA A 166 -12.73 -11.46 -16.30
C ALA A 166 -13.01 -11.78 -14.82
N SER A 167 -12.39 -11.05 -13.89
CA SER A 167 -12.50 -11.27 -12.45
C SER A 167 -13.12 -10.09 -11.69
N ALA A 168 -13.31 -8.94 -12.34
CA ALA A 168 -13.54 -7.66 -11.68
C ALA A 168 -14.89 -7.57 -10.95
N SER A 169 -15.92 -8.28 -11.43
CA SER A 169 -17.22 -8.35 -10.76
C SER A 169 -17.11 -9.02 -9.39
N CYS A 170 -16.54 -10.22 -9.33
CA CYS A 170 -16.33 -10.93 -8.07
C CYS A 170 -15.34 -10.20 -7.15
N PHE A 171 -14.27 -9.66 -7.74
CA PHE A 171 -13.28 -8.88 -7.02
C PHE A 171 -13.90 -7.66 -6.32
N LYS A 172 -14.79 -6.94 -7.01
CA LYS A 172 -15.54 -5.80 -6.47
C LYS A 172 -16.38 -6.21 -5.26
N ASP A 173 -17.11 -7.31 -5.35
CA ASP A 173 -17.98 -7.75 -4.24
C ASP A 173 -17.15 -8.08 -2.99
N LEU A 174 -15.96 -8.67 -3.17
CA LEU A 174 -15.08 -8.99 -2.05
C LEU A 174 -14.36 -7.77 -1.46
N VAL A 175 -14.08 -6.74 -2.27
CA VAL A 175 -13.43 -5.50 -1.79
C VAL A 175 -14.42 -4.54 -1.15
N VAL A 176 -15.67 -4.51 -1.62
CA VAL A 176 -16.72 -3.66 -1.03
C VAL A 176 -17.17 -4.20 0.33
N ASP A 177 -17.10 -5.51 0.55
CA ASP A 177 -17.31 -6.12 1.86
C ASP A 177 -16.02 -6.02 2.70
N PRO A 178 -16.00 -5.26 3.81
CA PRO A 178 -14.83 -5.16 4.66
C PRO A 178 -14.56 -6.44 5.49
N GLU A 179 -15.54 -7.34 5.63
CA GLU A 179 -15.44 -8.45 6.57
C GLU A 179 -14.31 -9.45 6.26
N PRO A 180 -14.08 -9.90 5.00
CA PRO A 180 -12.97 -10.78 4.66
C PRO A 180 -11.61 -10.16 5.01
N THR A 181 -11.45 -8.89 4.65
CA THR A 181 -10.26 -8.07 4.96
C THR A 181 -10.03 -7.97 6.47
N MET A 182 -11.08 -7.61 7.23
CA MET A 182 -11.02 -7.47 8.68
C MET A 182 -10.75 -8.78 9.40
N LYS A 183 -11.35 -9.87 8.93
CA LYS A 183 -11.07 -11.22 9.43
C LYS A 183 -9.60 -11.57 9.23
N CYS A 184 -9.07 -11.43 8.01
CA CYS A 184 -7.67 -11.71 7.71
C CYS A 184 -6.70 -10.86 8.56
N HIS A 185 -7.03 -9.59 8.80
CA HIS A 185 -6.21 -8.72 9.65
C HIS A 185 -6.21 -9.15 11.12
N ARG A 186 -7.38 -9.48 11.69
CA ARG A 186 -7.49 -9.99 13.06
C ARG A 186 -6.72 -11.29 13.25
N GLU A 187 -6.83 -12.21 12.29
CA GLU A 187 -6.05 -13.45 12.26
C GLU A 187 -4.55 -13.17 12.17
N GLY A 188 -4.14 -12.23 11.31
CA GLY A 188 -2.73 -11.84 11.17
C GLY A 188 -2.12 -11.31 12.46
N ASN A 189 -2.85 -10.46 13.21
CA ASN A 189 -2.41 -9.98 14.52
C ASN A 189 -2.24 -11.14 15.51
N ALA A 190 -3.26 -12.01 15.63
CA ALA A 190 -3.22 -13.15 16.55
C ALA A 190 -2.06 -14.12 16.21
N VAL A 191 -1.82 -14.38 14.93
CA VAL A 191 -0.71 -15.21 14.45
C VAL A 191 0.64 -14.56 14.74
N TYR A 192 0.78 -13.26 14.50
CA TYR A 192 2.02 -12.55 14.81
C TYR A 192 2.33 -12.56 16.30
N GLU A 193 1.34 -12.35 17.17
CA GLU A 193 1.55 -12.43 18.62
C GLU A 193 2.10 -13.80 19.05
N LEU A 194 1.59 -14.89 18.47
CA LEU A 194 2.09 -16.24 18.73
C LEU A 194 3.49 -16.44 18.17
N TYR A 195 3.77 -15.91 16.98
CA TYR A 195 5.10 -15.95 16.38
C TYR A 195 6.13 -15.20 17.24
N ALA A 196 5.81 -13.97 17.66
CA ALA A 196 6.67 -13.16 18.51
C ALA A 196 6.92 -13.82 19.88
N LYS A 197 5.89 -14.45 20.49
CA LYS A 197 6.06 -15.29 21.69
C LYS A 197 6.98 -16.49 21.44
N SER A 198 6.85 -17.17 20.31
CA SER A 198 7.67 -18.34 19.97
C SER A 198 9.16 -18.01 19.82
N LEU A 199 9.46 -16.78 19.40
CA LEU A 199 10.82 -16.25 19.29
C LEU A 199 11.36 -15.68 20.61
N ASN A 200 10.59 -15.75 21.71
CA ASN A 200 10.85 -15.09 23.00
C ASN A 200 10.97 -13.56 22.91
N LEU A 201 10.56 -12.93 21.80
CA LEU A 201 10.63 -11.47 21.62
C LEU A 201 9.77 -10.73 22.66
N LEU A 202 8.68 -11.36 23.10
CA LEU A 202 7.75 -10.80 24.10
C LEU A 202 8.05 -11.21 25.56
N ALA A 203 8.98 -12.14 25.79
CA ALA A 203 9.28 -12.67 27.13
C ALA A 203 10.33 -11.85 27.88
N GLU A 204 11.21 -11.14 27.15
CA GLU A 204 12.17 -10.19 27.75
C GLU A 204 11.47 -8.93 28.28
N GLN A 205 10.26 -8.63 27.80
CA GLN A 205 9.48 -7.46 28.22
C GLN A 205 8.78 -7.62 29.59
N SER A 206 8.54 -8.85 30.07
CA SER A 206 7.81 -9.06 31.34
C SER A 206 8.69 -9.13 32.58
N ASN A 207 10.03 -9.17 32.44
CA ASN A 207 10.95 -9.43 33.55
C ASN A 207 11.97 -8.33 33.87
N GLU A 208 12.09 -7.25 33.09
CA GLU A 208 12.92 -6.08 33.44
C GLU A 208 12.19 -4.76 33.19
N VAL A 209 11.14 -4.48 33.97
CA VAL A 209 10.80 -3.08 34.30
C VAL A 209 11.60 -2.71 35.54
N THR A 210 12.91 -2.55 35.35
CA THR A 210 13.70 -1.64 36.19
C THR A 210 13.79 -0.33 35.43
N ASP A 211 13.25 0.72 36.05
CA ASP A 211 13.26 2.09 35.57
C ASP A 211 14.62 2.45 34.92
N ASN A 212 14.61 2.61 33.58
CA ASN A 212 15.29 3.66 32.81
C ASN A 212 15.59 3.18 31.37
N GLU A 213 15.07 3.93 30.39
CA GLU A 213 15.50 3.94 28.98
C GLU A 213 15.34 2.63 28.20
N VAL A 214 14.09 2.22 27.95
CA VAL A 214 13.82 1.50 26.68
C VAL A 214 14.20 2.48 25.56
N SER A 215 15.21 2.15 24.76
CA SER A 215 15.62 3.05 23.67
C SER A 215 14.50 3.10 22.63
N GLU A 216 14.15 4.31 22.17
CA GLU A 216 13.13 4.55 21.13
C GLU A 216 13.33 3.67 19.88
N GLU A 217 14.58 3.27 19.61
CA GLU A 217 14.95 2.39 18.49
C GLU A 217 14.41 0.95 18.59
N VAL A 218 14.12 0.44 19.80
CA VAL A 218 13.57 -0.92 19.99
C VAL A 218 12.06 -0.93 19.75
N GLU A 219 11.33 0.06 20.27
CA GLU A 219 9.89 0.19 20.07
C GLU A 219 9.53 0.48 18.59
N GLU A 220 10.28 1.34 17.90
CA GLU A 220 10.05 1.62 16.47
C GLU A 220 10.30 0.39 15.58
N ARG A 221 11.29 -0.43 15.94
CA ARG A 221 11.63 -1.64 15.18
C ARG A 221 10.60 -2.76 15.39
N GLU A 222 10.09 -2.93 16.60
CA GLU A 222 9.01 -3.88 16.86
C GLU A 222 7.70 -3.44 16.20
N GLY A 223 7.39 -2.14 16.21
CA GLY A 223 6.24 -1.58 15.50
C GLY A 223 6.31 -1.85 14.00
N SER A 224 7.44 -1.56 13.35
CA SER A 224 7.60 -1.79 11.91
C SER A 224 7.58 -3.29 11.53
N GLU A 225 8.21 -4.18 12.31
CA GLU A 225 8.15 -5.63 12.06
C GLU A 225 6.73 -6.18 12.23
N HIS A 226 6.04 -5.81 13.33
CA HIS A 226 4.63 -6.17 13.55
C HIS A 226 3.77 -5.77 12.36
N TRP A 227 3.84 -4.49 11.95
CA TRP A 227 3.08 -3.98 10.82
C TRP A 227 3.39 -4.73 9.51
N CYS A 228 4.67 -4.98 9.23
CA CYS A 228 5.07 -5.72 8.04
C CYS A 228 4.49 -7.15 8.02
N MET A 229 4.63 -7.88 9.12
CA MET A 229 4.20 -9.29 9.22
C MET A 229 2.68 -9.43 9.15
N VAL A 230 1.97 -8.60 9.91
CA VAL A 230 0.50 -8.57 9.90
C VAL A 230 -0.03 -8.20 8.53
N THR A 231 0.55 -7.19 7.88
CA THR A 231 0.14 -6.78 6.53
C THR A 231 0.39 -7.87 5.50
N ALA A 232 1.56 -8.51 5.54
CA ALA A 232 1.87 -9.61 4.64
C ALA A 232 0.90 -10.78 4.84
N TYR A 233 0.64 -11.19 6.08
CA TYR A 233 -0.34 -12.23 6.39
C TYR A 233 -1.73 -11.84 5.84
N THR A 234 -2.15 -10.61 6.10
CA THR A 234 -3.47 -10.10 5.69
C THR A 234 -3.64 -10.20 4.18
N LEU A 235 -2.64 -9.77 3.40
CA LEU A 235 -2.64 -9.85 1.94
C LEU A 235 -2.65 -11.30 1.44
N ALA A 236 -1.94 -12.19 2.11
CA ALA A 236 -1.88 -13.61 1.77
C ALA A 236 -3.21 -14.33 2.07
N CYS A 237 -3.81 -14.07 3.23
CA CYS A 237 -5.14 -14.55 3.61
C CYS A 237 -6.20 -14.05 2.64
N PHE A 238 -6.18 -12.76 2.27
CA PHE A 238 -7.12 -12.21 1.31
C PHE A 238 -6.95 -12.81 -0.09
N SER A 239 -5.71 -13.09 -0.50
CA SER A 239 -5.41 -13.83 -1.74
C SER A 239 -6.01 -15.25 -1.71
N ALA A 240 -5.99 -15.93 -0.56
CA ALA A 240 -6.65 -17.21 -0.40
C ALA A 240 -8.19 -17.08 -0.47
N GLU A 241 -8.79 -16.09 0.19
CA GLU A 241 -10.24 -15.84 0.08
C GLU A 241 -10.66 -15.50 -1.37
N LEU A 242 -9.82 -14.78 -2.13
CA LEU A 242 -10.03 -14.57 -3.56
C LEU A 242 -9.97 -15.87 -4.37
N GLN A 243 -9.05 -16.77 -4.05
CA GLN A 243 -8.99 -18.08 -4.69
C GLN A 243 -10.27 -18.86 -4.43
N ASP A 244 -10.68 -18.93 -3.17
CA ASP A 244 -11.81 -19.74 -2.72
C ASP A 244 -13.14 -19.23 -3.28
N ARG A 245 -13.31 -17.90 -3.40
CA ARG A 245 -14.59 -17.28 -3.80
C ARG A 245 -14.64 -16.88 -5.27
N CYS A 246 -13.53 -16.42 -5.83
CA CYS A 246 -13.45 -15.85 -7.19
C CYS A 246 -12.59 -16.67 -8.15
N GLY A 247 -11.93 -17.73 -7.67
CA GLY A 247 -11.11 -18.63 -8.47
C GLY A 247 -9.67 -18.18 -8.69
N GLY A 248 -8.88 -19.09 -9.28
CA GLY A 248 -7.43 -18.89 -9.43
C GLY A 248 -7.04 -17.68 -10.29
N LEU A 249 -7.84 -17.30 -11.28
CA LEU A 249 -7.57 -16.12 -12.12
C LEU A 249 -7.63 -14.81 -11.33
N ALA A 250 -8.63 -14.66 -10.46
CA ALA A 250 -8.79 -13.49 -9.60
C ALA A 250 -7.61 -13.36 -8.64
N ARG A 251 -7.24 -14.46 -8.00
CA ARG A 251 -6.05 -14.57 -7.14
C ARG A 251 -4.77 -14.18 -7.89
N THR A 252 -4.51 -14.79 -9.04
CA THR A 252 -3.28 -14.50 -9.81
C THR A 252 -3.23 -13.05 -10.26
N THR A 253 -4.35 -12.47 -10.69
CA THR A 253 -4.45 -11.05 -11.04
C THR A 253 -4.12 -10.16 -9.84
N PHE A 254 -4.64 -10.49 -8.66
CA PHE A 254 -4.33 -9.78 -7.41
C PHE A 254 -2.86 -9.91 -6.99
N VAL A 255 -2.27 -11.11 -7.09
CA VAL A 255 -0.86 -11.31 -6.77
C VAL A 255 0.05 -10.55 -7.75
N ASP A 256 -0.30 -10.53 -9.04
CA ASP A 256 0.42 -9.76 -10.06
C ASP A 256 0.33 -8.26 -9.80
N PHE A 257 -0.83 -7.81 -9.32
CA PHE A 257 -1.03 -6.46 -8.82
C PHE A 257 -0.04 -6.16 -7.66
N LEU A 258 -0.04 -6.94 -6.59
CA LEU A 258 0.87 -6.74 -5.44
C LEU A 258 2.36 -6.72 -5.84
N LYS A 259 2.76 -7.58 -6.79
CA LYS A 259 4.13 -7.64 -7.32
C LYS A 259 4.53 -6.38 -8.08
N ARG A 260 3.62 -5.80 -8.88
CA ARG A 260 3.87 -4.59 -9.66
C ARG A 260 4.01 -3.37 -8.75
N PHE A 261 3.17 -3.26 -7.73
CA PHE A 261 3.22 -2.18 -6.75
C PHE A 261 4.28 -2.37 -5.69
N GLN A 262 4.88 -3.55 -5.57
CA GLN A 262 5.82 -3.89 -4.50
C GLN A 262 5.24 -3.62 -3.10
N SER A 263 3.95 -3.89 -2.90
CA SER A 263 3.16 -3.39 -1.75
C SER A 263 3.83 -3.61 -0.39
N LEU A 264 4.47 -4.77 -0.17
CA LEU A 264 5.20 -5.03 1.08
C LEU A 264 6.37 -4.08 1.31
N LYS A 265 7.14 -3.75 0.26
CA LYS A 265 8.27 -2.82 0.37
C LYS A 265 7.82 -1.39 0.67
N TRP A 266 6.62 -1.03 0.22
CA TRP A 266 5.99 0.26 0.51
C TRP A 266 5.42 0.34 1.91
N ASN A 267 4.96 -0.78 2.46
CA ASN A 267 4.47 -0.89 3.84
C ASN A 267 5.61 -1.10 4.84
N GLU A 268 6.74 -0.42 4.62
CA GLU A 268 7.91 -0.36 5.52
C GLU A 268 8.58 -1.70 5.88
N CYS A 269 8.27 -2.79 5.18
CA CYS A 269 9.03 -4.04 5.35
C CYS A 269 10.49 -3.84 4.93
N SER A 270 11.41 -4.05 5.87
CA SER A 270 12.84 -4.10 5.57
C SER A 270 13.19 -5.34 4.74
N ASP A 271 14.36 -5.34 4.09
CA ASP A 271 14.84 -6.55 3.39
C ASP A 271 14.98 -7.75 4.34
N ILE A 272 15.25 -7.53 5.63
CA ILE A 272 15.32 -8.57 6.65
C ILE A 272 13.93 -9.13 6.93
N ASP A 273 12.91 -8.28 7.08
CA ASP A 273 11.53 -8.71 7.31
C ASP A 273 11.01 -9.53 6.15
N LEU A 274 11.34 -9.13 4.91
CA LEU A 274 11.00 -9.90 3.71
C LEU A 274 11.67 -11.28 3.67
N ILE A 275 12.89 -11.42 4.22
CA ILE A 275 13.56 -12.72 4.35
C ILE A 275 12.88 -13.57 5.43
N ASN A 276 12.60 -12.97 6.59
CA ASN A 276 11.90 -13.63 7.69
C ASN A 276 10.50 -14.12 7.27
N LEU A 277 9.76 -13.29 6.53
CA LEU A 277 8.45 -13.62 5.97
C LEU A 277 8.48 -14.90 5.13
N ARG A 278 9.46 -15.00 4.23
CA ARG A 278 9.57 -16.11 3.27
C ARG A 278 10.11 -17.41 3.87
N SER A 279 10.72 -17.32 5.04
CA SER A 279 11.34 -18.45 5.73
C SER A 279 10.62 -18.70 7.05
N LYS A 280 11.14 -18.15 8.14
CA LYS A 280 10.70 -18.39 9.51
C LYS A 280 9.20 -18.20 9.73
N PHE A 281 8.64 -17.09 9.23
CA PHE A 281 7.22 -16.81 9.44
C PHE A 281 6.36 -17.79 8.66
N LEU A 282 6.61 -18.00 7.36
CA LEU A 282 5.86 -18.96 6.54
C LEU A 282 5.96 -20.40 7.08
N ASP A 283 7.11 -20.79 7.63
CA ASP A 283 7.31 -22.09 8.28
C ASP A 283 6.52 -22.19 9.59
N PHE A 284 6.52 -21.12 10.39
CA PHE A 284 5.74 -21.05 11.62
C PHE A 284 4.23 -21.17 11.39
N LEU A 285 3.70 -20.71 10.25
CA LEU A 285 2.26 -20.79 9.97
C LEU A 285 1.73 -22.22 9.84
N GLU A 286 2.60 -23.23 9.61
CA GLU A 286 2.23 -24.65 9.48
C GLU A 286 1.05 -24.90 8.51
N LEU A 287 0.95 -24.10 7.44
CA LEU A 287 -0.16 -24.16 6.49
C LEU A 287 -0.11 -25.44 5.64
N GLU A 288 -1.29 -25.92 5.27
CA GLU A 288 -1.46 -26.94 4.24
C GLU A 288 -0.79 -26.52 2.92
N GLU A 289 -0.33 -27.49 2.13
CA GLU A 289 0.53 -27.26 0.95
C GLU A 289 -0.05 -26.23 -0.03
N GLU A 290 -1.36 -26.30 -0.31
CA GLU A 290 -2.05 -25.37 -1.19
C GLU A 290 -2.03 -23.93 -0.63
N ARG A 291 -2.46 -23.75 0.62
CA ARG A 291 -2.46 -22.42 1.28
C ARG A 291 -1.04 -21.87 1.43
N ARG A 292 -0.08 -22.73 1.77
CA ARG A 292 1.34 -22.36 1.85
C ARG A 292 1.84 -21.83 0.50
N GLY A 293 1.41 -22.43 -0.62
CA GLY A 293 1.70 -21.95 -1.98
C GLY A 293 1.20 -20.53 -2.21
N ILE A 294 -0.06 -20.25 -1.85
CA ILE A 294 -0.68 -18.92 -2.00
C ILE A 294 0.09 -17.86 -1.17
N TYR A 295 0.38 -18.18 0.09
CA TYR A 295 1.10 -17.27 0.99
C TYR A 295 2.53 -17.02 0.51
N SER A 296 3.22 -18.07 0.07
CA SER A 296 4.56 -17.96 -0.50
C SER A 296 4.60 -17.03 -1.70
N GLU A 297 3.63 -17.10 -2.60
CA GLU A 297 3.56 -16.20 -3.76
C GLU A 297 3.40 -14.73 -3.38
N VAL A 298 2.59 -14.44 -2.34
CA VAL A 298 2.40 -13.07 -1.83
C VAL A 298 3.67 -12.58 -1.11
N PHE A 299 4.33 -13.42 -0.31
CA PHE A 299 5.59 -13.04 0.35
C PHE A 299 6.73 -12.84 -0.66
N ASN A 300 6.63 -13.49 -1.82
CA ASN A 300 7.54 -13.36 -2.95
C ASN A 300 7.13 -12.25 -3.94
N THR A 301 6.81 -11.06 -3.45
CA THR A 301 6.48 -9.88 -4.29
C THR A 301 7.66 -9.30 -5.07
N LYS A 302 8.91 -9.76 -4.88
CA LYS A 302 10.04 -9.32 -5.73
C LYS A 302 9.81 -9.84 -7.15
N ARG A 303 9.60 -8.93 -8.10
CA ARG A 303 9.54 -9.26 -9.54
C ARG A 303 10.84 -9.98 -9.93
N ARG A 304 10.76 -11.26 -10.33
CA ARG A 304 11.89 -11.94 -10.98
C ARG A 304 12.27 -11.13 -12.21
N ARG A 305 13.48 -10.57 -12.24
CA ARG A 305 14.04 -9.99 -13.47
C ARG A 305 14.18 -11.16 -14.46
N LYS A 306 13.42 -11.13 -15.55
CA LYS A 306 13.62 -11.98 -16.72
C LYS A 306 14.61 -11.27 -17.63
#